data_AF-A0AAW4XRM8-F1
#
_entry.id   AF-A0AAW4XRM8-F1
#
_cell.length_a   1.000
_cell.length_b   1.000
_cell.length_c   1.000
_cell.angle_alpha   90.00
_cell.angle_beta   90.00
_cell.angle_gamma   90.00
#
_symmetry.space_group_name_H-M   'P 1'
#
loop_
_entity.id
_entity.type
_entity.pdbx_description
1 polymer ?
#
loop_
_entity_poly.entity_id
_entity_poly.type
_entity_poly.pdbx_seq_one_letter_code
_entity_poly.pdbx_strand_id
1 'polypeptide(L)'
;MVRPRKPSDPQAWPIPCTRCGEHYQIATHWPDGPVCNYCYQQAKRTRGTCGCGHTGVLPGVLDGVPACRRCSGISVNLDCRVCGAEDELYRGGRCQRCELASLVDDLLTDPRSGTIAAELTPVATALKAMARPNSGITWIRQRHVTAFLGALVTVPAITHHSLDTLPASRTRDYVRALLVEHGVLPQRDETRIRYRQWASDALDRIHQPAMREIIDRYVRWHLLRRMNQSETVSHGAFLRSKQTVTVAIDFVNWLDSEGLELGDLRQSHLDRWIATGPTTRLIVDRFLGWATASRLVPAELTVPKHRRGTSRRLSATEQDHALQTAVHTGELSSRDRALAILILVFAQPVENIVRLRWDDVTITDEQVTIRLADLEIALPEPLDQPWRDLAVNPVHDQTAAHPRSNWVFRGYTPGRHLDPAAARDRLRRTFSARAARLGTLEHLSTLAPVAIIAETLGYHPATIERHAAASSAGYAEYIAAINDTRST
;
A
#
# COMPACT_ATOMS: atom_id res chain seq x y z
N MET A 1 2.83 -7.52 15.67
CA MET A 1 3.74 -8.55 16.21
C MET A 1 3.99 -8.26 17.67
N VAL A 2 3.74 -9.24 18.55
CA VAL A 2 4.20 -9.16 19.95
C VAL A 2 5.71 -9.06 19.90
N ARG A 3 6.31 -8.09 20.59
CA ARG A 3 7.77 -7.99 20.65
C ARG A 3 8.29 -9.33 21.22
N PRO A 4 9.22 -10.03 20.53
CA PRO A 4 9.72 -11.29 21.03
C PRO A 4 10.26 -11.10 22.45
N ARG A 5 10.00 -12.07 23.32
CA ARG A 5 10.55 -12.06 24.68
C ARG A 5 12.07 -12.01 24.55
N LYS A 6 12.72 -11.26 25.44
CA LYS A 6 14.18 -11.37 25.59
C LYS A 6 14.52 -12.81 26.00
N PRO A 7 15.75 -13.29 25.75
CA PRO A 7 16.21 -14.55 26.34
C PRO A 7 16.05 -14.55 27.86
N SER A 8 15.75 -15.72 28.41
CA SER A 8 15.71 -15.99 29.86
C SER A 8 17.09 -15.73 30.49
N ASP A 9 17.14 -15.14 31.68
CA ASP A 9 18.39 -14.82 32.36
C ASP A 9 18.34 -15.21 33.84
N PRO A 10 18.74 -16.45 34.18
CA PRO A 10 18.78 -16.94 35.56
C PRO A 10 19.79 -16.25 36.45
N GLN A 11 20.85 -15.64 35.88
CA GLN A 11 21.85 -14.92 36.66
C GLN A 11 21.31 -13.56 37.13
N ALA A 12 20.65 -12.82 36.23
CA ALA A 12 20.03 -11.55 36.58
C ALA A 12 18.75 -11.73 37.42
N TRP A 13 17.98 -12.81 37.19
CA TRP A 13 16.70 -13.07 37.84
C TRP A 13 16.65 -14.50 38.43
N PRO A 14 17.19 -14.74 39.64
CA PRO A 14 17.34 -16.09 40.19
C PRO A 14 16.03 -16.85 40.46
N ILE A 15 14.92 -16.12 40.68
CA ILE A 15 13.62 -16.71 40.98
C ILE A 15 12.86 -16.92 39.67
N PRO A 16 12.50 -18.17 39.30
CA PRO A 16 11.73 -18.43 38.10
C PRO A 16 10.27 -17.97 38.27
N CYS A 17 9.64 -17.59 37.15
CA CYS A 17 8.22 -17.29 37.10
C CYS A 17 7.40 -18.58 37.23
N THR A 18 6.43 -18.66 38.15
CA THR A 18 5.58 -19.86 38.30
C THR A 18 4.82 -20.20 37.02
N ARG A 19 4.46 -19.19 36.20
CA ARG A 19 3.60 -19.40 35.02
C ARG A 19 4.33 -19.84 33.76
N CYS A 20 5.56 -19.38 33.56
CA CYS A 20 6.31 -19.72 32.34
C CYS A 20 7.59 -20.50 32.61
N GLY A 21 7.98 -20.73 33.87
CA GLY A 21 9.25 -21.37 34.24
C GLY A 21 10.49 -20.51 33.99
N GLU A 22 10.39 -19.52 33.11
CA GLU A 22 11.51 -18.64 32.73
C GLU A 22 11.93 -17.62 33.80
N HIS A 23 13.19 -17.19 33.69
CA HIS A 23 13.86 -16.25 34.58
C HIS A 23 13.84 -14.82 34.02
N TYR A 24 12.84 -14.06 34.46
CA TYR A 24 12.68 -12.64 34.14
C TYR A 24 12.33 -11.86 35.42
N GLN A 25 12.50 -10.54 35.40
CA GLN A 25 12.09 -9.68 36.52
C GLN A 25 10.66 -9.98 36.98
N ILE A 26 10.52 -10.33 38.26
CA ILE A 26 9.25 -10.58 38.93
C ILE A 26 8.50 -9.26 39.10
N ALA A 27 7.27 -9.22 38.61
CA ALA A 27 6.40 -8.05 38.66
C ALA A 27 5.55 -8.02 39.92
N THR A 28 5.15 -9.21 40.38
CA THR A 28 4.21 -9.37 41.49
C THR A 28 4.30 -10.79 42.05
N HIS A 29 3.83 -10.96 43.28
CA HIS A 29 3.61 -12.26 43.90
C HIS A 29 2.10 -12.42 44.09
N TRP A 30 1.54 -13.41 43.42
CA TRP A 30 0.12 -13.77 43.48
C TRP A 30 -0.06 -15.09 44.24
N PRO A 31 -1.29 -15.52 44.54
CA PRO A 31 -1.52 -16.78 45.24
C PRO A 31 -0.91 -18.01 44.54
N ASP A 32 -0.69 -17.96 43.22
CA ASP A 32 0.02 -18.97 42.43
C ASP A 32 1.55 -18.81 42.44
N GLY A 33 2.10 -17.79 43.11
CA GLY A 33 3.55 -17.60 43.31
C GLY A 33 4.15 -16.38 42.58
N PRO A 34 5.48 -16.32 42.40
CA PRO A 34 6.15 -15.22 41.70
C PRO A 34 5.78 -15.17 40.20
N VAL A 35 5.30 -14.03 39.72
CA VAL A 35 4.89 -13.83 38.33
C VAL A 35 5.77 -12.76 37.66
N CYS A 36 6.42 -13.12 36.56
CA CYS A 36 7.27 -12.18 35.81
C CYS A 36 6.48 -11.12 35.03
N ASN A 37 7.17 -10.04 34.63
CA ASN A 37 6.59 -8.95 33.84
C ASN A 37 5.83 -9.42 32.59
N TYR A 38 6.32 -10.41 31.84
CA TYR A 38 5.62 -10.91 30.65
C TYR A 38 4.31 -11.63 31.01
N CYS A 39 4.36 -12.52 32.01
CA CYS A 39 3.18 -13.26 32.46
C CYS A 39 2.16 -12.35 33.16
N TYR A 40 2.62 -11.34 33.87
CA TYR A 40 1.77 -10.30 34.46
C TYR A 40 1.01 -9.50 33.39
N GLN A 41 1.68 -9.09 32.31
CA GLN A 41 1.00 -8.40 31.20
C GLN A 41 0.04 -9.33 30.45
N GLN A 42 0.42 -10.59 30.24
CA GLN A 42 -0.46 -11.59 29.61
C GLN A 42 -1.71 -11.84 30.45
N ALA A 43 -1.57 -11.94 31.77
CA ALA A 43 -2.68 -12.14 32.70
C ALA A 43 -3.75 -11.05 32.57
N LYS A 44 -3.33 -9.78 32.52
CA LYS A 44 -4.25 -8.64 32.36
C LYS A 44 -4.92 -8.54 30.99
N ARG A 45 -4.44 -9.31 30.00
CA ARG A 45 -4.99 -9.37 28.64
C ARG A 45 -5.78 -10.64 28.37
N THR A 46 -5.70 -11.62 29.25
CA THR A 46 -6.40 -12.89 29.10
C THR A 46 -7.87 -12.64 29.41
N ARG A 47 -8.74 -12.94 28.44
CA ARG A 47 -10.18 -12.77 28.55
C ARG A 47 -10.87 -14.11 28.31
N GLY A 48 -12.02 -14.28 28.94
CA GLY A 48 -12.83 -15.49 28.79
C GLY A 48 -13.95 -15.52 29.81
N THR A 49 -14.53 -16.70 29.99
CA THR A 49 -15.54 -16.98 31.01
C THR A 49 -14.94 -17.89 32.08
N CYS A 50 -14.92 -17.42 33.32
CA CYS A 50 -14.50 -18.20 34.48
C CYS A 50 -15.57 -19.24 34.84
N GLY A 51 -15.19 -20.35 35.50
CA GLY A 51 -16.14 -21.36 35.97
C GLY A 51 -17.24 -20.84 36.91
N CYS A 52 -17.05 -19.67 37.53
CA CYS A 52 -18.08 -19.01 38.35
C CYS A 52 -19.10 -18.18 37.52
N GLY A 53 -19.00 -18.19 36.19
CA GLY A 53 -19.85 -17.43 35.27
C GLY A 53 -19.36 -16.01 34.96
N HIS A 54 -18.26 -15.53 35.58
CA HIS A 54 -17.69 -14.21 35.26
C HIS A 54 -17.10 -14.18 33.84
N THR A 55 -17.60 -13.30 32.99
CA THR A 55 -17.03 -13.02 31.66
C THR A 55 -16.27 -11.70 31.69
N GLY A 56 -14.95 -11.75 31.51
CA GLY A 56 -14.11 -10.56 31.66
C GLY A 56 -12.63 -10.87 31.58
N VAL A 57 -11.81 -10.13 32.32
CA VAL A 57 -10.37 -10.40 32.43
C VAL A 57 -10.15 -11.52 33.44
N LEU A 58 -9.36 -12.52 33.04
CA LEU A 58 -9.05 -13.70 33.83
C LEU A 58 -7.55 -13.71 34.19
N PRO A 59 -7.12 -12.90 35.17
CA PRO A 59 -5.71 -12.78 35.49
C PRO A 59 -5.16 -13.98 36.26
N GLY A 60 -6.01 -14.78 36.89
CA GLY A 60 -5.62 -15.95 37.68
C GLY A 60 -5.54 -17.23 36.88
N VAL A 61 -4.96 -18.25 37.50
CA VAL A 61 -5.00 -19.64 37.04
C VAL A 61 -5.43 -20.49 38.22
N LEU A 62 -6.45 -21.33 38.03
CA LEU A 62 -6.91 -22.33 38.99
C LEU A 62 -6.94 -23.67 38.27
N ASP A 63 -6.34 -24.72 38.83
CA ASP A 63 -6.30 -26.07 38.23
C ASP A 63 -5.86 -26.07 36.74
N GLY A 64 -4.92 -25.18 36.40
CA GLY A 64 -4.42 -25.02 35.03
C GLY A 64 -5.31 -24.22 34.08
N VAL A 65 -6.50 -23.76 34.50
CA VAL A 65 -7.41 -22.95 33.67
C VAL A 65 -7.46 -21.47 34.09
N PRO A 66 -7.64 -20.52 33.15
CA PRO A 66 -7.79 -19.10 33.48
C PRO A 66 -8.98 -18.82 34.42
N ALA A 67 -8.76 -18.00 35.44
CA ALA A 67 -9.74 -17.68 36.48
C ALA A 67 -9.84 -16.17 36.76
N CYS A 68 -11.02 -15.73 37.19
CA CYS A 68 -11.26 -14.33 37.55
C CYS A 68 -10.58 -13.94 38.87
N ARG A 69 -10.43 -12.64 39.11
CA ARG A 69 -9.81 -12.07 40.33
C ARG A 69 -10.37 -12.66 41.62
N ARG A 70 -11.70 -12.80 41.67
CA ARG A 70 -12.43 -13.32 42.85
C ARG A 70 -12.09 -14.78 43.13
N CYS A 71 -12.17 -15.64 42.12
CA CYS A 71 -11.90 -17.06 42.28
C CYS A 71 -10.43 -17.33 42.58
N SER A 72 -9.51 -16.59 41.94
CA SER A 72 -8.08 -16.80 42.11
C SER A 72 -7.47 -16.06 43.30
N GLY A 73 -8.25 -15.26 44.05
CA GLY A 73 -7.75 -14.42 45.15
C GLY A 73 -6.76 -13.33 44.73
N ILE A 74 -6.76 -12.92 43.45
CA ILE A 74 -5.83 -11.91 42.94
C ILE A 74 -6.42 -10.50 43.09
N SER A 75 -5.69 -9.61 43.76
CA SER A 75 -6.11 -8.25 44.10
C SER A 75 -5.74 -7.16 43.08
N VAL A 76 -5.40 -7.55 41.84
CA VAL A 76 -5.04 -6.57 40.80
C VAL A 76 -6.24 -5.69 40.44
N ASN A 77 -6.06 -4.38 40.46
CA ASN A 77 -7.09 -3.46 39.99
C ASN A 77 -7.10 -3.42 38.46
N LEU A 78 -8.26 -3.73 37.88
CA LEU A 78 -8.51 -3.72 36.43
C LEU A 78 -9.70 -2.83 36.06
N ASP A 79 -10.30 -2.16 37.03
CA ASP A 79 -11.54 -1.41 36.84
C ASP A 79 -11.19 0.02 36.45
N CYS A 80 -11.58 0.41 35.23
CA CYS A 80 -11.30 1.75 34.74
C CYS A 80 -12.06 2.80 35.56
N ARG A 81 -11.34 3.79 36.11
CA ARG A 81 -11.94 4.87 36.90
C ARG A 81 -12.89 5.79 36.14
N VAL A 82 -12.87 5.75 34.81
CA VAL A 82 -13.69 6.61 33.95
C VAL A 82 -14.93 5.87 33.43
N CYS A 83 -14.76 4.69 32.83
CA CYS A 83 -15.87 3.95 32.24
C CYS A 83 -16.33 2.72 33.04
N GLY A 84 -15.67 2.39 34.16
CA GLY A 84 -15.98 1.22 34.98
C GLY A 84 -15.61 -0.14 34.36
N ALA A 85 -15.18 -0.17 33.09
CA ALA A 85 -14.88 -1.43 32.41
C ALA A 85 -13.68 -2.16 33.03
N GLU A 86 -13.79 -3.49 33.14
CA GLU A 86 -12.68 -4.38 33.50
C GLU A 86 -11.76 -4.58 32.29
N ASP A 87 -10.56 -4.00 32.34
CA ASP A 87 -9.58 -4.03 31.25
C ASP A 87 -8.13 -3.78 31.71
N GLU A 88 -7.17 -3.93 30.79
CA GLU A 88 -5.78 -3.52 31.03
C GLU A 88 -5.72 -2.00 31.22
N LEU A 89 -5.49 -1.57 32.48
CA LEU A 89 -5.27 -0.18 32.81
C LEU A 89 -3.94 0.32 32.22
N TYR A 90 -3.98 1.51 31.63
CA TYR A 90 -2.87 2.10 30.88
C TYR A 90 -2.15 3.22 31.65
N ARG A 91 -2.87 4.28 32.02
CA ARG A 91 -2.30 5.44 32.72
C ARG A 91 -3.34 6.06 33.65
N GLY A 92 -2.95 6.42 34.88
CA GLY A 92 -3.82 7.12 35.82
C GLY A 92 -5.11 6.38 36.20
N GLY A 93 -5.12 5.04 36.10
CA GLY A 93 -6.32 4.23 36.33
C GLY A 93 -7.34 4.23 35.17
N ARG A 94 -6.96 4.73 33.98
CA ARG A 94 -7.77 4.65 32.76
C ARG A 94 -7.40 3.44 31.92
N CYS A 95 -8.38 2.76 31.33
CA CYS A 95 -8.14 1.81 30.24
C CYS A 95 -7.66 2.55 28.99
N GLN A 96 -7.11 1.81 28.02
CA GLN A 96 -6.60 2.41 26.78
C GLN A 96 -7.68 3.15 25.98
N ARG A 97 -8.94 2.70 26.02
CA ARG A 97 -10.04 3.37 25.31
C ARG A 97 -10.32 4.76 25.90
N CYS A 98 -10.42 4.87 27.22
CA CYS A 98 -10.64 6.14 27.91
C CYS A 98 -9.44 7.08 27.78
N GLU A 99 -8.21 6.55 27.80
CA GLU A 99 -7.02 7.37 27.53
C GLU A 99 -7.02 7.90 26.10
N LEU A 100 -7.33 7.07 25.10
CA LEU A 100 -7.43 7.52 23.71
C LEU A 100 -8.52 8.58 23.56
N ALA A 101 -9.68 8.39 24.20
CA ALA A 101 -10.76 9.37 24.16
C ALA A 101 -10.34 10.72 24.72
N SER A 102 -9.72 10.75 25.90
CA SER A 102 -9.14 11.96 26.48
C SER A 102 -8.15 12.62 25.52
N LEU A 103 -7.21 11.87 24.94
CA LEU A 103 -6.21 12.44 24.02
C LEU A 103 -6.84 13.03 22.75
N VAL A 104 -7.90 12.41 22.23
CA VAL A 104 -8.64 12.94 21.07
C VAL A 104 -9.38 14.21 21.45
N ASP A 105 -10.04 14.23 22.61
CA ASP A 105 -10.73 15.42 23.12
C ASP A 105 -9.77 16.59 23.34
N ASP A 106 -8.66 16.34 24.04
CA ASP A 106 -7.66 17.35 24.36
C ASP A 106 -7.05 17.98 23.09
N LEU A 107 -6.85 17.19 22.03
CA LEU A 107 -6.18 17.67 20.81
C LEU A 107 -7.11 18.24 19.75
N LEU A 108 -8.37 17.79 19.69
CA LEU A 108 -9.32 18.24 18.68
C LEU A 108 -10.23 19.38 19.15
N THR A 109 -10.16 19.74 20.44
CA THR A 109 -10.86 20.90 21.00
C THR A 109 -10.18 22.19 20.57
N ASP A 110 -10.92 23.12 19.93
CA ASP A 110 -10.40 24.47 19.64
C ASP A 110 -10.19 25.21 20.97
N PRO A 111 -8.97 25.66 21.30
CA PRO A 111 -8.70 26.39 22.54
C PRO A 111 -9.56 27.64 22.74
N ARG A 112 -10.10 28.25 21.67
CA ARG A 112 -10.94 29.44 21.76
C ARG A 112 -12.40 29.13 22.08
N SER A 113 -12.94 28.07 21.50
CA SER A 113 -14.35 27.70 21.68
C SER A 113 -14.57 26.72 22.83
N GLY A 114 -13.51 26.00 23.25
CA GLY A 114 -13.61 24.93 24.24
C GLY A 114 -14.38 23.71 23.74
N THR A 115 -14.64 23.61 22.43
CA THR A 115 -15.38 22.51 21.82
C THR A 115 -14.66 21.95 20.59
N ILE A 116 -14.92 20.68 20.27
CA ILE A 116 -14.50 20.10 18.98
C ILE A 116 -15.40 20.68 17.89
N ALA A 117 -14.79 21.20 16.82
CA ALA A 117 -15.52 21.68 15.65
C ALA A 117 -16.44 20.58 15.09
N ALA A 118 -17.69 20.92 14.76
CA ALA A 118 -18.69 19.95 14.28
C ALA A 118 -18.21 19.14 13.06
N GLU A 119 -17.44 19.77 12.18
CA GLU A 119 -16.82 19.13 11.01
C GLU A 119 -15.86 17.99 11.38
N LEU A 120 -15.19 18.06 12.55
CA LEU A 120 -14.24 17.06 13.03
C LEU A 120 -14.89 15.95 13.87
N THR A 121 -16.16 16.09 14.25
CA THR A 121 -16.89 15.11 15.07
C THR A 121 -16.87 13.69 14.49
N PRO A 122 -17.04 13.45 13.17
CA PRO A 122 -16.97 12.10 12.60
C PRO A 122 -15.61 11.44 12.83
N VAL A 123 -14.52 12.18 12.58
CA VAL A 123 -13.15 11.68 12.78
C VAL A 123 -12.86 11.47 14.27
N ALA A 124 -13.26 12.42 15.13
CA ALA A 124 -13.09 12.28 16.58
C ALA A 124 -13.77 11.02 17.09
N THR A 125 -15.05 10.81 16.71
CA THR A 125 -15.82 9.61 17.07
C THR A 125 -15.12 8.34 16.60
N ALA A 126 -14.66 8.30 15.36
CA ALA A 126 -13.98 7.14 14.82
C ALA A 126 -12.63 6.84 15.50
N LEU A 127 -11.84 7.86 15.83
CA LEU A 127 -10.60 7.70 16.58
C LEU A 127 -10.88 7.12 17.98
N LYS A 128 -11.92 7.59 18.66
CA LYS A 128 -12.33 7.07 19.99
C LYS A 128 -12.84 5.62 19.94
N ALA A 129 -13.44 5.22 18.83
CA ALA A 129 -14.04 3.90 18.64
C ALA A 129 -13.06 2.84 18.10
N MET A 130 -11.76 3.14 17.94
CA MET A 130 -10.79 2.16 17.44
C MET A 130 -10.80 0.85 18.27
N ALA A 131 -10.95 -0.28 17.58
CA ALA A 131 -10.86 -1.61 18.19
C ALA A 131 -9.49 -1.86 18.86
N ARG A 132 -8.42 -1.22 18.36
CA ARG A 132 -7.08 -1.25 18.97
C ARG A 132 -6.65 0.14 19.45
N PRO A 133 -7.09 0.61 20.64
CA PRO A 133 -6.83 1.96 21.11
C PRO A 133 -5.35 2.29 21.28
N ASN A 134 -4.50 1.32 21.67
CA ASN A 134 -3.06 1.54 21.81
C ASN A 134 -2.38 2.01 20.51
N SER A 135 -2.89 1.59 19.34
CA SER A 135 -2.39 2.09 18.06
C SER A 135 -2.70 3.59 17.89
N GLY A 136 -3.92 4.02 18.23
CA GLY A 136 -4.31 5.43 18.23
C GLY A 136 -3.47 6.25 19.21
N ILE A 137 -3.31 5.78 20.45
CA ILE A 137 -2.49 6.47 21.47
C ILE A 137 -1.04 6.64 20.98
N THR A 138 -0.46 5.55 20.46
CA THR A 138 0.93 5.55 19.97
C THR A 138 1.12 6.52 18.80
N TRP A 139 0.15 6.57 17.88
CA TRP A 139 0.18 7.47 16.74
C TRP A 139 0.01 8.94 17.16
N ILE A 140 -1.03 9.25 17.93
CA ILE A 140 -1.36 10.62 18.36
C ILE A 140 -0.22 11.27 19.14
N ARG A 141 0.47 10.50 19.98
CA ARG A 141 1.59 11.00 20.82
C ARG A 141 2.88 11.27 20.05
N GLN A 142 2.96 10.94 18.77
CA GLN A 142 4.12 11.31 17.96
C GLN A 142 4.13 12.83 17.80
N ARG A 143 5.27 13.48 18.11
CA ARG A 143 5.38 14.95 18.14
C ARG A 143 4.83 15.63 16.88
N HIS A 144 5.15 15.08 15.72
CA HIS A 144 4.71 15.60 14.43
C HIS A 144 3.21 15.41 14.16
N VAL A 145 2.57 14.41 14.79
CA VAL A 145 1.11 14.19 14.74
C VAL A 145 0.40 15.15 15.69
N THR A 146 0.85 15.23 16.93
CA THR A 146 0.33 16.19 17.93
C THR A 146 0.37 17.62 17.39
N ALA A 147 1.53 18.04 16.86
CA ALA A 147 1.70 19.39 16.29
C ALA A 147 0.77 19.63 15.09
N PHE A 148 0.60 18.64 14.21
CA PHE A 148 -0.28 18.79 13.06
C PHE A 148 -1.76 18.89 13.47
N LEU A 149 -2.22 18.05 14.40
CA LEU A 149 -3.62 18.10 14.88
C LEU A 149 -3.90 19.41 15.63
N GLY A 150 -2.94 19.89 16.42
CA GLY A 150 -3.05 21.22 17.06
C GLY A 150 -3.10 22.37 16.06
N ALA A 151 -2.37 22.29 14.95
CA ALA A 151 -2.48 23.28 13.87
C ALA A 151 -3.78 23.12 13.05
N LEU A 152 -4.31 21.90 12.94
CA LEU A 152 -5.56 21.63 12.24
C LEU A 152 -6.74 22.29 12.93
N VAL A 153 -6.82 22.28 14.26
CA VAL A 153 -7.97 22.86 14.99
C VAL A 153 -8.00 24.39 14.96
N THR A 154 -6.91 25.05 14.57
CA THR A 154 -6.84 26.51 14.49
C THR A 154 -7.15 27.07 13.11
N VAL A 155 -7.30 26.22 12.09
CA VAL A 155 -7.68 26.70 10.75
C VAL A 155 -9.13 27.21 10.75
N PRO A 156 -9.49 28.18 9.89
CA PRO A 156 -10.83 28.78 9.91
C PRO A 156 -11.96 27.83 9.52
N ALA A 157 -11.68 26.87 8.64
CA ALA A 157 -12.62 25.88 8.14
C ALA A 157 -11.86 24.62 7.68
N ILE A 158 -12.43 23.43 7.85
CA ILE A 158 -11.80 22.18 7.42
C ILE A 158 -12.06 21.98 5.91
N THR A 159 -11.11 22.40 5.09
CA THR A 159 -11.17 22.28 3.63
C THR A 159 -9.86 21.74 3.10
N HIS A 160 -9.88 21.18 1.89
CA HIS A 160 -8.66 20.79 1.20
C HIS A 160 -7.64 21.93 1.08
N HIS A 161 -8.12 23.16 0.86
CA HIS A 161 -7.28 24.34 0.74
C HIS A 161 -6.61 24.73 2.07
N SER A 162 -7.37 24.76 3.18
CA SER A 162 -6.80 25.08 4.50
C SER A 162 -5.82 24.00 4.97
N LEU A 163 -6.01 22.74 4.61
CA LEU A 163 -5.00 21.72 4.85
C LEU A 163 -3.74 21.95 4.00
N ASP A 164 -3.87 22.44 2.77
CA ASP A 164 -2.72 22.69 1.90
C ASP A 164 -1.84 23.87 2.38
N THR A 165 -2.38 24.81 3.16
CA THR A 165 -1.60 25.89 3.81
C THR A 165 -0.77 25.39 4.99
N LEU A 166 -1.06 24.19 5.52
CA LEU A 166 -0.27 23.55 6.56
C LEU A 166 0.99 22.87 5.95
N PRO A 167 2.09 22.75 6.72
CA PRO A 167 3.34 22.16 6.24
C PRO A 167 3.15 20.78 5.59
N ALA A 168 3.74 20.61 4.40
CA ALA A 168 3.69 19.36 3.67
C ALA A 168 4.37 18.24 4.47
N SER A 169 3.64 17.17 4.76
CA SER A 169 4.14 16.03 5.53
C SER A 169 3.30 14.78 5.26
N ARG A 170 3.85 13.61 5.59
CA ARG A 170 3.10 12.34 5.56
C ARG A 170 1.90 12.37 6.52
N THR A 171 2.00 13.10 7.64
CA THR A 171 0.88 13.29 8.57
C THR A 171 -0.24 14.07 7.94
N ARG A 172 0.06 15.18 7.25
CA ARG A 172 -0.95 15.95 6.51
C ARG A 172 -1.71 15.05 5.53
N ASP A 173 -0.98 14.25 4.77
CA ASP A 173 -1.59 13.38 3.76
C ASP A 173 -2.42 12.25 4.39
N TYR A 174 -1.95 11.68 5.51
CA TYR A 174 -2.68 10.68 6.28
C TYR A 174 -3.96 11.25 6.90
N VAL A 175 -3.88 12.41 7.56
CA VAL A 175 -5.03 13.07 8.18
C VAL A 175 -6.02 13.54 7.12
N ARG A 176 -5.56 14.08 5.97
CA ARG A 176 -6.45 14.40 4.84
C ARG A 176 -7.21 13.16 4.37
N ALA A 177 -6.52 12.03 4.19
CA ALA A 177 -7.17 10.79 3.81
C ALA A 177 -8.17 10.30 4.88
N LEU A 178 -7.87 10.49 6.16
CA LEU A 178 -8.79 10.18 7.26
C LEU A 178 -10.05 11.06 7.18
N LEU A 179 -9.90 12.37 6.97
CA LEU A 179 -11.02 13.29 6.81
C LEU A 179 -11.89 12.91 5.60
N VAL A 180 -11.29 12.47 4.49
CA VAL A 180 -12.03 11.98 3.31
C VAL A 180 -12.79 10.69 3.62
N GLU A 181 -12.15 9.71 4.27
CA GLU A 181 -12.75 8.41 4.62
C GLU A 181 -13.98 8.56 5.54
N HIS A 182 -13.93 9.56 6.43
CA HIS A 182 -15.02 9.89 7.35
C HIS A 182 -16.00 10.94 6.81
N GLY A 183 -15.91 11.30 5.53
CA GLY A 183 -16.85 12.18 4.85
C GLY A 183 -16.76 13.67 5.24
N VAL A 184 -15.72 14.06 5.96
CA VAL A 184 -15.45 15.46 6.33
C VAL A 184 -14.96 16.25 5.11
N LEU A 185 -14.15 15.62 4.26
CA LEU A 185 -13.67 16.21 3.01
C LEU A 185 -14.17 15.40 1.80
N PRO A 186 -14.51 16.05 0.67
CA PRO A 186 -14.83 15.32 -0.55
C PRO A 186 -13.60 14.60 -1.10
N GLN A 187 -13.80 13.57 -1.92
CA GLN A 187 -12.70 12.88 -2.60
C GLN A 187 -11.95 13.86 -3.51
N ARG A 188 -10.62 13.90 -3.37
CA ARG A 188 -9.72 14.70 -4.21
C ARG A 188 -8.63 13.83 -4.81
N ASP A 189 -8.32 14.05 -6.08
CA ASP A 189 -7.23 13.38 -6.77
C ASP A 189 -5.87 14.02 -6.39
N GLU A 190 -5.29 13.56 -5.29
CA GLU A 190 -3.98 14.03 -4.80
C GLU A 190 -2.85 13.80 -5.81
N THR A 191 -2.97 12.82 -6.70
CA THR A 191 -1.96 12.57 -7.74
C THR A 191 -1.99 13.68 -8.79
N ARG A 192 -3.19 14.13 -9.18
CA ARG A 192 -3.38 15.28 -10.08
C ARG A 192 -2.90 16.59 -9.46
N ILE A 193 -3.20 16.83 -8.18
CA ILE A 193 -2.75 18.03 -7.46
C ILE A 193 -1.21 18.06 -7.40
N ARG A 194 -0.58 16.95 -6.99
CA ARG A 194 0.88 16.83 -6.97
C ARG A 194 1.51 17.01 -8.35
N TYR A 195 0.87 16.51 -9.41
CA TYR A 195 1.35 16.74 -10.77
C TYR A 195 1.33 18.21 -11.14
N ARG A 196 0.23 18.93 -10.86
CA ARG A 196 0.10 20.36 -11.17
C ARG A 196 1.17 21.18 -10.46
N GLN A 197 1.38 20.93 -9.16
CA GLN A 197 2.43 21.59 -8.37
C GLN A 197 3.81 21.29 -8.95
N TRP A 198 4.15 20.01 -9.10
CA TRP A 198 5.43 19.60 -9.66
C TRP A 198 5.68 20.17 -11.07
N ALA A 199 4.65 20.22 -11.92
CA ALA A 199 4.79 20.73 -13.27
C ALA A 199 5.06 22.24 -13.28
N SER A 200 4.45 23.00 -12.35
CA SER A 200 4.75 24.42 -12.16
C SER A 200 6.22 24.62 -11.80
N ASP A 201 6.71 23.93 -10.77
CA ASP A 201 8.11 24.01 -10.32
C ASP A 201 9.08 23.53 -11.41
N ALA A 202 8.67 22.51 -12.18
CA ALA A 202 9.48 21.96 -13.25
C ALA A 202 9.77 22.99 -14.35
N LEU A 203 8.85 23.91 -14.63
CA LEU A 203 9.00 24.94 -15.66
C LEU A 203 10.05 25.99 -15.30
N ASP A 204 10.40 26.15 -14.01
CA ASP A 204 11.47 27.05 -13.56
C ASP A 204 12.87 26.61 -14.02
N ARG A 205 13.00 25.37 -14.50
CA ARG A 205 14.24 24.83 -15.05
C ARG A 205 14.50 25.27 -16.49
N ILE A 206 13.55 25.91 -17.16
CA ILE A 206 13.69 26.33 -18.56
C ILE A 206 14.32 27.71 -18.62
N HIS A 207 15.43 27.86 -19.35
CA HIS A 207 16.18 29.12 -19.41
C HIS A 207 15.49 30.18 -20.28
N GLN A 208 15.02 29.79 -21.47
CA GLN A 208 14.43 30.72 -22.43
C GLN A 208 12.93 30.95 -22.17
N PRO A 209 12.46 32.20 -22.00
CA PRO A 209 11.05 32.49 -21.71
C PRO A 209 10.07 31.99 -22.80
N ALA A 210 10.43 32.09 -24.07
CA ALA A 210 9.61 31.60 -25.18
C ALA A 210 9.41 30.08 -25.12
N MET A 211 10.47 29.32 -24.81
CA MET A 211 10.36 27.86 -24.63
C MET A 211 9.55 27.49 -23.39
N ARG A 212 9.67 28.28 -22.32
CA ARG A 212 8.86 28.09 -21.11
C ARG A 212 7.37 28.18 -21.42
N GLU A 213 6.95 29.14 -22.23
CA GLU A 213 5.56 29.28 -22.65
C GLU A 213 5.09 28.09 -23.51
N ILE A 214 5.94 27.58 -24.41
CA ILE A 214 5.62 26.41 -25.23
C ILE A 214 5.43 25.16 -24.35
N ILE A 215 6.33 24.91 -23.40
CA ILE A 215 6.21 23.75 -22.50
C ILE A 215 5.03 23.91 -21.54
N ASP A 216 4.76 25.11 -21.01
CA ASP A 216 3.56 25.37 -20.19
C ASP A 216 2.27 25.07 -20.97
N ARG A 217 2.18 25.51 -22.23
CA ARG A 217 1.07 25.16 -23.12
C ARG A 217 0.95 23.65 -23.31
N TYR A 218 2.06 22.95 -23.57
CA TYR A 218 2.05 21.49 -23.67
C TYR A 218 1.53 20.82 -22.38
N VAL A 219 2.02 21.26 -21.21
CA VAL A 219 1.56 20.74 -19.92
C VAL A 219 0.06 20.98 -19.72
N ARG A 220 -0.43 22.20 -19.93
CA ARG A 220 -1.83 22.58 -19.67
C ARG A 220 -2.80 21.94 -20.66
N TRP A 221 -2.55 22.11 -21.95
CA TRP A 221 -3.52 21.79 -22.99
C TRP A 221 -3.47 20.33 -23.44
N HIS A 222 -2.35 19.65 -23.22
CA HIS A 222 -2.20 18.24 -23.59
C HIS A 222 -2.23 17.30 -22.38
N LEU A 223 -1.29 17.46 -21.44
CA LEU A 223 -1.11 16.51 -20.34
C LEU A 223 -2.18 16.67 -19.25
N LEU A 224 -2.39 17.89 -18.76
CA LEU A 224 -3.41 18.18 -17.76
C LEU A 224 -4.82 18.00 -18.32
N ARG A 225 -5.08 18.38 -19.58
CA ARG A 225 -6.36 18.09 -20.24
C ARG A 225 -6.70 16.60 -20.21
N ARG A 226 -5.77 15.72 -20.58
CA ARG A 226 -5.98 14.26 -20.51
C ARG A 226 -6.20 13.77 -19.08
N MET A 227 -5.45 14.30 -18.12
CA MET A 227 -5.67 13.98 -16.70
C MET A 227 -7.05 14.43 -16.21
N ASN A 228 -7.55 15.56 -16.71
CA ASN A 228 -8.86 16.10 -16.35
C ASN A 228 -10.03 15.33 -16.97
N GLN A 229 -9.80 14.59 -18.06
CA GLN A 229 -10.80 13.70 -18.67
C GLN A 229 -10.98 12.39 -17.89
N SER A 230 -10.08 12.06 -16.97
CA SER A 230 -10.19 10.89 -16.10
C SER A 230 -10.71 11.29 -14.73
N GLU A 231 -11.52 10.44 -14.10
CA GLU A 231 -11.95 10.65 -12.72
C GLU A 231 -10.75 10.59 -11.76
N THR A 232 -9.82 9.66 -11.97
CA THR A 232 -8.60 9.51 -11.18
C THR A 232 -7.35 9.35 -12.06
N VAL A 233 -6.24 9.95 -11.62
CA VAL A 233 -4.94 9.81 -12.26
C VAL A 233 -4.17 8.66 -11.62
N SER A 234 -3.90 7.61 -12.40
CA SER A 234 -3.05 6.51 -11.96
C SER A 234 -1.61 6.97 -11.67
N HIS A 235 -0.94 6.34 -10.71
CA HIS A 235 0.46 6.63 -10.42
C HIS A 235 1.37 6.40 -11.64
N GLY A 236 1.06 5.41 -12.47
CA GLY A 236 1.77 5.17 -13.73
C GLY A 236 1.60 6.31 -14.74
N ALA A 237 0.40 6.87 -14.89
CA ALA A 237 0.16 8.04 -15.73
C ALA A 237 0.92 9.27 -15.20
N PHE A 238 0.89 9.49 -13.89
CA PHE A 238 1.67 10.53 -13.22
C PHE A 238 3.16 10.44 -13.53
N LEU A 239 3.79 9.28 -13.29
CA LEU A 239 5.23 9.09 -13.55
C LEU A 239 5.58 9.25 -15.03
N ARG A 240 4.73 8.73 -15.94
CA ARG A 240 4.94 8.87 -17.38
C ARG A 240 4.89 10.33 -17.81
N SER A 241 3.91 11.11 -17.35
CA SER A 241 3.80 12.52 -17.66
C SER A 241 4.96 13.32 -17.08
N LYS A 242 5.41 13.00 -15.85
CA LYS A 242 6.61 13.61 -15.26
C LYS A 242 7.84 13.38 -16.13
N GLN A 243 8.09 12.13 -16.53
CA GLN A 243 9.23 11.81 -17.39
C GLN A 243 9.15 12.54 -18.73
N THR A 244 7.97 12.60 -19.33
CA THR A 244 7.76 13.29 -20.60
C THR A 244 8.06 14.79 -20.51
N VAL A 245 7.61 15.47 -19.45
CA VAL A 245 7.91 16.89 -19.25
C VAL A 245 9.39 17.12 -18.94
N THR A 246 10.03 16.26 -18.13
CA THR A 246 11.48 16.37 -17.88
C THR A 246 12.29 16.24 -19.16
N VAL A 247 12.02 15.23 -19.99
CA VAL A 247 12.73 15.04 -21.27
C VAL A 247 12.49 16.22 -22.22
N ALA A 248 11.29 16.79 -22.24
CA ALA A 248 11.00 17.97 -23.04
C ALA A 248 11.76 19.21 -22.55
N ILE A 249 11.88 19.40 -21.24
CA ILE A 249 12.69 20.48 -20.63
C ILE A 249 14.17 20.30 -21.01
N ASP A 250 14.71 19.10 -20.84
CA ASP A 250 16.10 18.80 -21.19
C ASP A 250 16.38 19.06 -22.67
N PHE A 251 15.40 18.77 -23.54
CA PHE A 251 15.48 19.03 -24.98
C PHE A 251 15.50 20.53 -25.30
N VAL A 252 14.55 21.32 -24.79
CA VAL A 252 14.49 22.75 -25.10
C VAL A 252 15.66 23.54 -24.51
N ASN A 253 16.18 23.12 -23.34
CA ASN A 253 17.39 23.72 -22.78
C ASN A 253 18.64 23.37 -23.62
N TRP A 254 18.68 22.18 -24.24
CA TRP A 254 19.74 21.85 -25.18
C TRP A 254 19.65 22.70 -26.45
N LEU A 255 18.45 22.92 -26.99
CA LEU A 255 18.26 23.81 -28.15
C LEU A 255 18.77 25.22 -27.85
N ASP A 256 18.44 25.76 -26.68
CA ASP A 256 18.93 27.05 -26.19
C ASP A 256 20.47 27.08 -26.11
N SER A 257 21.10 26.02 -25.59
CA SER A 257 22.57 25.93 -25.52
C SER A 257 23.27 25.84 -26.89
N GLU A 258 22.55 25.40 -27.93
CA GLU A 258 23.05 25.32 -29.30
C GLU A 258 22.65 26.54 -30.14
N GLY A 259 21.92 27.51 -29.56
CA GLY A 259 21.39 28.66 -30.29
C GLY A 259 20.35 28.30 -31.36
N LEU A 260 19.60 27.22 -31.14
CA LEU A 260 18.61 26.71 -32.09
C LEU A 260 17.18 27.05 -31.65
N GLU A 261 16.35 27.47 -32.60
CA GLU A 261 14.91 27.61 -32.40
C GLU A 261 14.18 26.33 -32.82
N LEU A 262 12.97 26.11 -32.28
CA LEU A 262 12.14 24.94 -32.62
C LEU A 262 11.77 24.90 -34.11
N GLY A 263 11.55 26.07 -34.73
CA GLY A 263 11.20 26.17 -36.15
C GLY A 263 12.33 25.78 -37.09
N ASP A 264 13.58 25.97 -36.66
CA ASP A 264 14.79 25.68 -37.43
C ASP A 264 15.36 24.27 -37.16
N LEU A 265 14.62 23.46 -36.40
CA LEU A 265 15.04 22.12 -36.01
C LEU A 265 15.14 21.21 -37.25
N ARG A 266 16.34 20.67 -37.51
CA ARG A 266 16.59 19.68 -38.56
C ARG A 266 16.74 18.29 -37.97
N GLN A 267 16.51 17.26 -38.79
CA GLN A 267 16.70 15.85 -38.38
C GLN A 267 18.11 15.60 -37.82
N SER A 268 19.15 16.19 -38.40
CA SER A 268 20.53 16.06 -37.92
C SER A 268 20.75 16.62 -36.50
N HIS A 269 20.06 17.70 -36.14
CA HIS A 269 20.11 18.26 -34.77
C HIS A 269 19.45 17.29 -33.79
N LEU A 270 18.26 16.79 -34.13
CA LEU A 270 17.52 15.83 -33.32
C LEU A 270 18.31 14.53 -33.11
N ASP A 271 18.89 13.98 -34.18
CA ASP A 271 19.70 12.76 -34.14
C ASP A 271 20.94 12.94 -33.26
N ARG A 272 21.63 14.09 -33.36
CA ARG A 272 22.78 14.42 -32.51
C ARG A 272 22.40 14.48 -31.03
N TRP A 273 21.26 15.09 -30.70
CA TRP A 273 20.78 15.11 -29.33
C TRP A 273 20.39 13.72 -28.84
N ILE A 274 19.75 12.89 -29.67
CA ILE A 274 19.39 11.52 -29.27
C ILE A 274 20.65 10.66 -29.05
N ALA A 275 21.59 10.70 -29.98
CA ALA A 275 22.77 9.83 -29.99
C ALA A 275 23.73 10.07 -28.81
N THR A 276 23.80 11.31 -28.32
CA THR A 276 24.72 11.71 -27.24
C THR A 276 24.16 11.48 -25.83
N GLY A 277 23.00 10.83 -25.68
CA GLY A 277 22.34 10.71 -24.39
C GLY A 277 21.71 9.35 -24.10
N PRO A 278 21.07 9.23 -22.92
CA PRO A 278 20.42 7.99 -22.53
C PRO A 278 19.22 7.69 -23.43
N THR A 279 18.85 6.42 -23.52
CA THR A 279 17.69 5.95 -24.30
C THR A 279 16.38 6.63 -23.93
N THR A 280 16.27 7.18 -22.72
CA THR A 280 15.13 7.99 -22.27
C THR A 280 14.92 9.26 -23.09
N ARG A 281 15.93 9.78 -23.80
CA ARG A 281 15.79 10.90 -24.75
C ARG A 281 14.78 10.58 -25.86
N LEU A 282 14.61 9.31 -26.23
CA LEU A 282 13.60 8.89 -27.20
C LEU A 282 12.15 9.19 -26.77
N ILE A 283 11.90 9.49 -25.49
CA ILE A 283 10.58 9.91 -24.96
C ILE A 283 10.20 11.33 -25.45
N VAL A 284 11.15 12.07 -26.05
CA VAL A 284 10.88 13.36 -26.70
C VAL A 284 9.85 13.23 -27.82
N ASP A 285 9.67 12.02 -28.38
CA ASP A 285 8.64 11.69 -29.38
C ASP A 285 7.25 12.19 -28.99
N ARG A 286 6.90 12.12 -27.71
CA ARG A 286 5.60 12.57 -27.20
C ARG A 286 5.43 14.09 -27.27
N PHE A 287 6.49 14.83 -26.95
CA PHE A 287 6.48 16.29 -27.05
C PHE A 287 6.51 16.72 -28.51
N LEU A 288 7.41 16.14 -29.32
CA LEU A 288 7.52 16.46 -30.74
C LEU A 288 6.26 16.10 -31.53
N GLY A 289 5.56 15.02 -31.17
CA GLY A 289 4.25 14.70 -31.75
C GLY A 289 3.21 15.78 -31.49
N TRP A 290 3.18 16.36 -30.29
CA TRP A 290 2.31 17.52 -30.00
C TRP A 290 2.79 18.80 -30.68
N ALA A 291 4.11 19.05 -30.70
CA ALA A 291 4.70 20.24 -31.33
C ALA A 291 4.44 20.25 -32.84
N THR A 292 4.55 19.08 -33.49
CA THR A 292 4.22 18.89 -34.92
C THR A 292 2.75 19.18 -35.18
N ALA A 293 1.84 18.61 -34.38
CA ALA A 293 0.40 18.88 -34.50
C ALA A 293 0.06 20.36 -34.25
N SER A 294 0.91 21.07 -33.48
CA SER A 294 0.78 22.50 -33.19
C SER A 294 1.57 23.38 -34.17
N ARG A 295 2.18 22.81 -35.22
CA ARG A 295 3.01 23.49 -36.23
C ARG A 295 4.18 24.31 -35.65
N LEU A 296 4.77 23.81 -34.57
CA LEU A 296 5.92 24.44 -33.90
C LEU A 296 7.27 23.88 -34.37
N VAL A 297 7.26 22.71 -35.01
CA VAL A 297 8.44 22.04 -35.57
C VAL A 297 8.10 21.51 -36.97
N PRO A 298 9.10 21.26 -37.84
CA PRO A 298 8.88 20.62 -39.14
C PRO A 298 8.20 19.25 -39.02
N ALA A 299 7.31 18.94 -39.96
CA ALA A 299 6.50 17.73 -39.91
C ALA A 299 7.27 16.45 -40.30
N GLU A 300 8.43 16.61 -40.93
CA GLU A 300 9.28 15.54 -41.43
C GLU A 300 10.20 14.95 -40.35
N LEU A 301 10.23 15.54 -39.15
CA LEU A 301 11.06 15.05 -38.05
C LEU A 301 10.60 13.68 -37.57
N THR A 302 11.56 12.77 -37.45
CA THR A 302 11.33 11.40 -36.98
C THR A 302 12.11 11.11 -35.72
N VAL A 303 11.45 10.46 -34.75
CA VAL A 303 12.07 9.96 -33.53
C VAL A 303 11.94 8.44 -33.50
N PRO A 304 13.03 7.69 -33.30
CA PRO A 304 12.94 6.26 -33.08
C PRO A 304 12.03 5.96 -31.89
N LYS A 305 11.13 4.99 -32.03
CA LYS A 305 10.23 4.61 -30.93
C LYS A 305 11.05 4.14 -29.73
N HIS A 306 10.82 4.77 -28.57
CA HIS A 306 11.39 4.29 -27.31
C HIS A 306 10.88 2.87 -27.00
N ARG A 307 11.70 1.84 -27.25
CA ARG A 307 11.42 0.47 -26.80
C ARG A 307 12.02 0.28 -25.41
N ARG A 308 11.18 0.03 -24.41
CA ARG A 308 11.69 -0.52 -23.13
C ARG A 308 12.20 -1.93 -23.43
N GLY A 309 13.41 -2.27 -23.00
CA GLY A 309 13.96 -3.62 -23.13
C GLY A 309 12.96 -4.68 -22.67
N THR A 310 13.01 -5.87 -23.27
CA THR A 310 12.22 -7.03 -22.84
C THR A 310 12.52 -7.26 -21.37
N SER A 311 11.51 -7.11 -20.52
CA SER A 311 11.69 -7.31 -19.09
C SER A 311 11.98 -8.79 -18.86
N ARG A 312 13.01 -9.10 -18.07
CA ARG A 312 13.37 -10.48 -17.70
C ARG A 312 12.11 -11.23 -17.25
N ARG A 313 11.90 -12.43 -17.81
CA ARG A 313 10.90 -13.39 -17.36
C ARG A 313 11.54 -14.29 -16.30
N LEU A 314 10.77 -14.78 -15.35
CA LEU A 314 11.27 -15.84 -14.49
C LEU A 314 11.39 -17.13 -15.30
N SER A 315 12.43 -17.92 -15.05
CA SER A 315 12.53 -19.28 -15.60
C SER A 315 11.44 -20.18 -15.00
N ALA A 316 11.19 -21.34 -15.63
CA ALA A 316 10.27 -22.34 -15.08
C ALA A 316 10.67 -22.76 -13.65
N THR A 317 11.97 -23.00 -13.41
CA THR A 317 12.48 -23.34 -12.07
C THR A 317 12.28 -22.21 -11.05
N GLU A 318 12.52 -20.94 -11.45
CA GLU A 318 12.27 -19.79 -10.57
C GLU A 318 10.76 -19.62 -10.28
N GLN A 319 9.89 -19.90 -11.27
CA GLN A 319 8.43 -19.89 -11.12
C GLN A 319 7.95 -20.96 -10.15
N ASP A 320 8.40 -22.21 -10.33
CA ASP A 320 8.04 -23.34 -9.49
C ASP A 320 8.46 -23.10 -8.04
N HIS A 321 9.71 -22.64 -7.83
CA HIS A 321 10.18 -22.29 -6.49
C HIS A 321 9.32 -21.19 -5.86
N ALA A 322 9.03 -20.11 -6.59
CA ALA A 322 8.19 -19.02 -6.09
C ALA A 322 6.76 -19.48 -5.74
N LEU A 323 6.19 -20.39 -6.55
CA LEU A 323 4.88 -20.99 -6.29
C LEU A 323 4.90 -21.88 -5.05
N GLN A 324 5.93 -22.72 -4.89
CA GLN A 324 6.11 -23.56 -3.71
C GLN A 324 6.21 -22.71 -2.43
N THR A 325 6.98 -21.62 -2.46
CA THR A 325 7.06 -20.67 -1.32
C THR A 325 5.70 -20.02 -1.02
N ALA A 326 4.97 -19.59 -2.06
CA ALA A 326 3.68 -18.93 -1.88
C ALA A 326 2.59 -19.86 -1.34
N VAL A 327 2.67 -21.14 -1.71
CA VAL A 327 1.60 -22.10 -1.41
C VAL A 327 1.89 -22.91 -0.16
N HIS A 328 3.13 -23.35 0.07
CA HIS A 328 3.43 -24.43 1.03
C HIS A 328 4.34 -24.05 2.21
N THR A 329 5.27 -23.09 2.07
CA THR A 329 6.36 -22.95 3.07
C THR A 329 6.00 -22.15 4.32
N GLY A 330 4.79 -21.58 4.42
CA GLY A 330 4.37 -20.77 5.58
C GLY A 330 5.18 -19.48 5.80
N GLU A 331 6.12 -19.17 4.91
CA GLU A 331 7.02 -18.01 5.01
C GLU A 331 6.31 -16.69 4.72
N LEU A 332 5.28 -16.74 3.88
CA LEU A 332 4.46 -15.58 3.51
C LEU A 332 3.22 -15.48 4.40
N SER A 333 2.88 -14.25 4.80
CA SER A 333 1.59 -13.99 5.44
C SER A 333 0.43 -14.32 4.49
N SER A 334 -0.76 -14.67 5.00
CA SER A 334 -1.94 -14.96 4.15
C SER A 334 -2.22 -13.83 3.15
N ARG A 335 -1.97 -12.58 3.55
CA ARG A 335 -2.02 -11.43 2.65
C ARG A 335 -1.05 -11.52 1.47
N ASP A 336 0.21 -11.86 1.73
CA ASP A 336 1.24 -11.94 0.71
C ASP A 336 1.07 -13.19 -0.15
N ARG A 337 0.58 -14.30 0.42
CA ARG A 337 0.19 -15.52 -0.31
C ARG A 337 -0.92 -15.22 -1.32
N ALA A 338 -1.99 -14.55 -0.91
CA ALA A 338 -3.09 -14.16 -1.81
C ALA A 338 -2.59 -13.26 -2.96
N LEU A 339 -1.74 -12.26 -2.67
CA LEU A 339 -1.11 -11.44 -3.70
C LEU A 339 -0.25 -12.28 -4.65
N ALA A 340 0.55 -13.21 -4.11
CA ALA A 340 1.48 -14.01 -4.88
C ALA A 340 0.76 -15.01 -5.81
N ILE A 341 -0.27 -15.69 -5.31
CA ILE A 341 -1.07 -16.65 -6.08
C ILE A 341 -1.68 -15.96 -7.32
N LEU A 342 -2.27 -14.77 -7.15
CA LEU A 342 -2.85 -14.03 -8.26
C LEU A 342 -1.83 -13.63 -9.33
N ILE A 343 -0.57 -13.41 -8.96
CA ILE A 343 0.50 -13.09 -9.91
C ILE A 343 1.06 -14.35 -10.58
N LEU A 344 1.36 -15.38 -9.78
CA LEU A 344 2.08 -16.58 -10.22
C LEU A 344 1.18 -17.56 -10.99
N VAL A 345 -0.10 -17.67 -10.63
CA VAL A 345 -1.05 -18.59 -11.25
C VAL A 345 -1.88 -17.89 -12.33
N PHE A 346 -2.43 -16.72 -12.00
CA PHE A 346 -3.38 -16.02 -12.86
C PHE A 346 -2.78 -14.85 -13.64
N ALA A 347 -1.46 -14.68 -13.56
CA ALA A 347 -0.73 -13.61 -14.22
C ALA A 347 -1.36 -12.21 -14.02
N GLN A 348 -2.00 -11.95 -12.87
CA GLN A 348 -2.73 -10.69 -12.68
C GLN A 348 -1.76 -9.52 -12.43
N PRO A 349 -2.02 -8.33 -12.99
CA PRO A 349 -1.26 -7.13 -12.67
C PRO A 349 -1.50 -6.74 -11.20
N VAL A 350 -0.43 -6.40 -10.48
CA VAL A 350 -0.51 -5.93 -9.08
C VAL A 350 -1.52 -4.78 -8.92
N GLU A 351 -1.57 -3.88 -9.89
CA GLU A 351 -2.52 -2.76 -9.92
C GLU A 351 -3.99 -3.19 -9.86
N ASN A 352 -4.34 -4.32 -10.47
CA ASN A 352 -5.69 -4.86 -10.46
C ASN A 352 -5.94 -5.62 -9.16
N ILE A 353 -4.96 -6.45 -8.75
CA ILE A 353 -5.05 -7.27 -7.54
C ILE A 353 -5.34 -6.41 -6.31
N VAL A 354 -4.58 -5.33 -6.10
CA VAL A 354 -4.77 -4.51 -4.89
C VAL A 354 -6.13 -3.82 -4.86
N ARG A 355 -6.82 -3.70 -6.01
CA ARG A 355 -8.16 -3.10 -6.13
C ARG A 355 -9.29 -4.11 -5.91
N LEU A 356 -9.00 -5.37 -5.62
CA LEU A 356 -10.05 -6.34 -5.30
C LEU A 356 -10.82 -5.92 -4.04
N ARG A 357 -12.13 -6.04 -4.15
CA ARG A 357 -13.11 -5.85 -3.07
C ARG A 357 -13.62 -7.20 -2.60
N TRP A 358 -14.19 -7.26 -1.39
CA TRP A 358 -14.83 -8.51 -0.95
C TRP A 358 -16.06 -8.86 -1.80
N ASP A 359 -16.66 -7.90 -2.51
CA ASP A 359 -17.69 -8.18 -3.53
C ASP A 359 -17.14 -8.94 -4.76
N ASP A 360 -15.81 -9.04 -4.90
CA ASP A 360 -15.15 -9.84 -5.94
C ASP A 360 -14.80 -11.26 -5.43
N VAL A 361 -15.14 -11.61 -4.17
CA VAL A 361 -14.76 -12.88 -3.55
C VAL A 361 -15.94 -13.50 -2.82
N THR A 362 -16.32 -14.72 -3.20
CA THR A 362 -17.33 -15.49 -2.48
C THR A 362 -16.65 -16.60 -1.68
N ILE A 363 -16.91 -16.65 -0.37
CA ILE A 363 -16.38 -17.67 0.53
C ILE A 363 -17.56 -18.47 1.07
N THR A 364 -17.58 -19.77 0.76
CA THR A 364 -18.51 -20.75 1.32
C THR A 364 -17.71 -21.83 2.05
N ASP A 365 -18.37 -22.68 2.83
CA ASP A 365 -17.69 -23.80 3.49
C ASP A 365 -17.06 -24.76 2.46
N GLU A 366 -17.69 -24.93 1.30
CA GLU A 366 -17.25 -25.86 0.24
C GLU A 366 -16.13 -25.29 -0.64
N GLN A 367 -16.21 -24.01 -1.01
CA GLN A 367 -15.26 -23.41 -1.96
C GLN A 367 -15.09 -21.90 -1.78
N VAL A 368 -13.97 -21.40 -2.29
CA VAL A 368 -13.72 -19.97 -2.50
C VAL A 368 -13.72 -19.68 -3.99
N THR A 369 -14.51 -18.69 -4.43
CA THR A 369 -14.46 -18.18 -5.79
C THR A 369 -14.00 -16.73 -5.81
N ILE A 370 -13.22 -16.38 -6.83
CA ILE A 370 -12.77 -15.01 -7.08
C ILE A 370 -13.18 -14.57 -8.47
N ARG A 371 -13.75 -13.38 -8.58
CA ARG A 371 -14.07 -12.76 -9.86
C ARG A 371 -12.85 -12.00 -10.38
N LEU A 372 -12.28 -12.47 -11.48
CA LEU A 372 -11.22 -11.78 -12.22
C LEU A 372 -11.81 -11.29 -13.54
N ALA A 373 -11.83 -9.97 -13.73
CA ALA A 373 -12.60 -9.34 -14.81
C ALA A 373 -14.07 -9.79 -14.77
N ASP A 374 -14.54 -10.47 -15.81
CA ASP A 374 -15.93 -10.92 -15.94
C ASP A 374 -16.10 -12.43 -15.67
N LEU A 375 -15.03 -13.13 -15.25
CA LEU A 375 -15.07 -14.56 -14.98
C LEU A 375 -14.90 -14.88 -13.49
N GLU A 376 -15.72 -15.79 -12.98
CA GLU A 376 -15.56 -16.38 -11.66
C GLU A 376 -14.67 -17.62 -11.71
N ILE A 377 -13.65 -17.65 -10.86
CA ILE A 377 -12.67 -18.74 -10.80
C ILE A 377 -12.72 -19.37 -9.41
N ALA A 378 -12.96 -20.67 -9.37
CA ALA A 378 -12.84 -21.44 -8.13
C ALA A 378 -11.36 -21.62 -7.76
N LEU A 379 -11.04 -21.31 -6.51
CA LEU A 379 -9.74 -21.54 -5.91
C LEU A 379 -9.79 -22.87 -5.13
N PRO A 380 -9.11 -23.93 -5.59
CA PRO A 380 -9.04 -25.18 -4.83
C PRO A 380 -8.10 -25.03 -3.63
N GLU A 381 -8.20 -25.95 -2.67
CA GLU A 381 -7.15 -26.11 -1.66
C GLU A 381 -5.81 -26.44 -2.34
N PRO A 382 -4.67 -25.85 -1.91
CA PRO A 382 -4.48 -24.89 -0.79
C PRO A 382 -4.51 -23.40 -1.19
N LEU A 383 -5.00 -23.04 -2.38
CA LEU A 383 -5.03 -21.66 -2.89
C LEU A 383 -6.12 -20.79 -2.24
N ASP A 384 -7.15 -21.43 -1.66
CA ASP A 384 -8.28 -20.79 -0.99
C ASP A 384 -7.98 -20.33 0.44
N GLN A 385 -7.11 -21.06 1.16
CA GLN A 385 -6.76 -20.81 2.56
C GLN A 385 -6.39 -19.36 2.87
N PRO A 386 -5.54 -18.67 2.06
CA PRO A 386 -5.21 -17.28 2.32
C PRO A 386 -6.42 -16.32 2.32
N TRP A 387 -7.46 -16.63 1.55
CA TRP A 387 -8.67 -15.83 1.45
C TRP A 387 -9.58 -16.03 2.66
N ARG A 388 -9.73 -17.29 3.10
CA ARG A 388 -10.44 -17.63 4.34
C ARG A 388 -9.80 -16.94 5.55
N ASP A 389 -8.48 -17.02 5.65
CA ASP A 389 -7.71 -16.33 6.70
C ASP A 389 -7.94 -14.82 6.69
N LEU A 390 -7.89 -14.19 5.51
CA LEU A 390 -8.05 -12.75 5.35
C LEU A 390 -9.48 -12.28 5.67
N ALA A 391 -10.49 -13.11 5.41
CA ALA A 391 -11.88 -12.80 5.73
C ALA A 391 -12.12 -12.79 7.25
N VAL A 392 -11.50 -13.72 7.98
CA VAL A 392 -11.60 -13.79 9.44
C VAL A 392 -10.68 -12.76 10.12
N ASN A 393 -9.48 -12.54 9.57
CA ASN A 393 -8.44 -11.69 10.15
C ASN A 393 -7.98 -10.60 9.17
N PRO A 394 -8.84 -9.63 8.81
CA PRO A 394 -8.50 -8.58 7.87
C PRO A 394 -7.36 -7.69 8.37
N VAL A 395 -6.40 -7.41 7.49
CA VAL A 395 -5.24 -6.57 7.81
C VAL A 395 -5.64 -5.09 7.76
N HIS A 396 -5.17 -4.29 8.74
CA HIS A 396 -5.48 -2.87 8.92
C HIS A 396 -6.96 -2.56 9.19
N ASP A 397 -7.70 -3.51 9.76
CA ASP A 397 -9.09 -3.37 10.21
C ASP A 397 -9.24 -2.55 11.51
N GLN A 398 -8.31 -2.70 12.45
CA GLN A 398 -8.56 -2.39 13.86
C GLN A 398 -8.44 -0.90 14.23
N THR A 399 -8.39 0.01 13.26
CA THR A 399 -8.15 1.45 13.44
C THR A 399 -9.14 2.28 12.64
N ALA A 400 -9.22 3.58 12.92
CA ALA A 400 -10.10 4.51 12.22
C ALA A 400 -9.75 4.71 10.73
N ALA A 401 -8.69 4.08 10.22
CA ALA A 401 -8.27 4.23 8.83
C ALA A 401 -9.22 3.57 7.82
N HIS A 402 -9.93 2.50 8.21
CA HIS A 402 -10.73 1.67 7.30
C HIS A 402 -12.05 1.18 7.92
N PRO A 403 -12.86 2.05 8.54
CA PRO A 403 -14.06 1.65 9.27
C PRO A 403 -15.10 0.93 8.41
N ARG A 404 -15.15 1.23 7.10
CA ARG A 404 -16.15 0.73 6.15
C ARG A 404 -15.52 0.21 4.86
N SER A 405 -14.25 -0.15 4.92
CA SER A 405 -13.49 -0.50 3.73
C SER A 405 -13.92 -1.85 3.18
N ASN A 406 -14.39 -1.88 1.94
CA ASN A 406 -14.65 -3.12 1.22
C ASN A 406 -13.42 -3.66 0.48
N TRP A 407 -12.22 -3.12 0.72
CA TRP A 407 -11.00 -3.61 0.05
C TRP A 407 -10.53 -4.91 0.71
N VAL A 408 -10.21 -5.93 -0.11
CA VAL A 408 -9.50 -7.14 0.35
C VAL A 408 -8.12 -6.72 0.87
N PHE A 409 -7.40 -5.93 0.07
CA PHE A 409 -6.04 -5.51 0.38
C PHE A 409 -6.02 -4.06 0.90
N ARG A 410 -6.43 -3.81 2.15
CA ARG A 410 -6.44 -2.46 2.76
C ARG A 410 -5.03 -1.86 2.91
N GLY A 411 -4.82 -0.62 2.49
CA GLY A 411 -3.53 0.06 2.57
C GLY A 411 -3.23 0.70 3.93
N TYR A 412 -2.09 1.38 4.04
CA TYR A 412 -1.80 2.21 5.20
C TYR A 412 -2.54 3.55 5.18
N THR A 413 -2.78 4.10 3.98
CA THR A 413 -3.54 5.35 3.82
C THR A 413 -5.03 5.07 4.07
N PRO A 414 -5.70 5.86 4.94
CA PRO A 414 -7.12 5.70 5.21
C PRO A 414 -7.98 5.65 3.94
N GLY A 415 -8.96 4.76 3.91
CA GLY A 415 -9.89 4.58 2.79
C GLY A 415 -9.30 4.01 1.49
N ARG A 416 -7.99 3.76 1.45
CA ARG A 416 -7.29 3.30 0.24
C ARG A 416 -6.89 1.83 0.35
N HIS A 417 -6.88 1.17 -0.80
CA HIS A 417 -6.24 -0.13 -0.94
C HIS A 417 -4.71 -0.03 -0.81
N LEU A 418 -4.05 -1.18 -0.79
CA LEU A 418 -2.60 -1.33 -0.75
C LEU A 418 -1.96 -0.61 -1.92
N ASP A 419 -0.93 0.16 -1.65
CA ASP A 419 -0.15 0.77 -2.73
C ASP A 419 0.53 -0.31 -3.59
N PRO A 420 0.43 -0.28 -4.93
CA PRO A 420 1.04 -1.28 -5.79
C PRO A 420 2.55 -1.40 -5.64
N ALA A 421 3.28 -0.32 -5.34
CA ALA A 421 4.72 -0.39 -5.09
C ALA A 421 5.01 -1.07 -3.75
N ALA A 422 4.20 -0.79 -2.72
CA ALA A 422 4.28 -1.53 -1.45
C ALA A 422 3.99 -3.03 -1.63
N ALA A 423 2.97 -3.40 -2.42
CA ALA A 423 2.69 -4.81 -2.73
C ALA A 423 3.88 -5.51 -3.41
N ARG A 424 4.55 -4.83 -4.35
CA ARG A 424 5.76 -5.35 -5.00
C ARG A 424 6.93 -5.49 -4.03
N ASP A 425 7.14 -4.52 -3.15
CA ASP A 425 8.24 -4.56 -2.16
C ASP A 425 8.09 -5.74 -1.19
N ARG A 426 6.85 -6.06 -0.80
CA ARG A 426 6.52 -7.22 0.06
C ARG A 426 6.91 -8.55 -0.60
N LEU A 427 6.72 -8.67 -1.91
CA LEU A 427 7.03 -9.90 -2.66
C LEU A 427 8.46 -9.95 -3.18
N ARG A 428 9.21 -8.84 -3.13
CA ARG A 428 10.54 -8.72 -3.79
C ARG A 428 11.54 -9.77 -3.34
N ARG A 429 11.46 -10.25 -2.10
CA ARG A 429 12.36 -11.31 -1.60
C ARG A 429 12.06 -12.68 -2.17
N THR A 430 10.80 -12.92 -2.57
CA THR A 430 10.36 -14.19 -3.17
C THR A 430 10.51 -14.14 -4.69
N PHE A 431 10.03 -13.06 -5.33
CA PHE A 431 10.14 -12.89 -6.77
C PHE A 431 9.93 -11.44 -7.23
N SER A 432 10.37 -11.15 -8.46
CA SER A 432 9.96 -9.93 -9.16
C SER A 432 8.56 -10.09 -9.72
N ALA A 433 7.58 -9.35 -9.18
CA ALA A 433 6.18 -9.42 -9.62
C ALA A 433 6.00 -9.23 -11.13
N ARG A 434 6.82 -8.39 -11.77
CA ARG A 434 6.77 -8.20 -13.22
C ARG A 434 7.34 -9.41 -13.97
N ALA A 435 8.44 -9.98 -13.50
CA ALA A 435 9.07 -11.13 -14.14
C ALA A 435 8.21 -12.39 -14.01
N ALA A 436 7.65 -12.63 -12.81
CA ALA A 436 6.73 -13.73 -12.54
C ALA A 436 5.52 -13.69 -13.46
N ARG A 437 4.81 -12.55 -13.48
CA ARG A 437 3.67 -12.34 -14.38
C ARG A 437 4.00 -12.63 -15.84
N LEU A 438 5.18 -12.21 -16.31
CA LEU A 438 5.60 -12.43 -17.70
C LEU A 438 5.96 -13.88 -17.99
N GLY A 439 6.53 -14.61 -17.02
CA GLY A 439 6.74 -16.06 -17.11
C GLY A 439 5.41 -16.81 -17.10
N THR A 440 4.43 -16.38 -16.30
CA THR A 440 3.12 -17.05 -16.23
C THR A 440 2.33 -16.83 -17.50
N LEU A 441 2.34 -15.62 -18.08
CA LEU A 441 1.71 -15.36 -19.38
C LEU A 441 2.32 -16.20 -20.50
N GLU A 442 3.63 -16.41 -20.46
CA GLU A 442 4.32 -17.30 -21.41
C GLU A 442 3.84 -18.74 -21.27
N HIS A 443 3.83 -19.27 -20.05
CA HIS A 443 3.34 -20.62 -19.79
C HIS A 443 1.86 -20.80 -20.15
N LEU A 444 0.98 -19.86 -19.78
CA LEU A 444 -0.44 -19.96 -20.12
C LEU A 444 -0.64 -19.92 -21.65
N SER A 445 0.17 -19.16 -22.38
CA SER A 445 0.10 -19.08 -23.85
C SER A 445 0.44 -20.41 -24.53
N THR A 446 1.10 -21.35 -23.84
CA THR A 446 1.32 -22.72 -24.36
C THR A 446 0.17 -23.67 -24.04
N LEU A 447 -0.70 -23.32 -23.09
CA LEU A 447 -1.77 -24.20 -22.60
C LEU A 447 -3.14 -23.87 -23.18
N ALA A 448 -3.38 -22.62 -23.58
CA ALA A 448 -4.68 -22.19 -24.08
C ALA A 448 -4.57 -21.15 -25.22
N PRO A 449 -5.58 -21.05 -26.10
CA PRO A 449 -5.67 -19.99 -27.09
C PRO A 449 -5.64 -18.59 -26.48
N VAL A 450 -5.02 -17.64 -27.19
CA VAL A 450 -4.91 -16.21 -26.84
C VAL A 450 -6.25 -15.63 -26.40
N ALA A 451 -7.34 -15.92 -27.12
CA ALA A 451 -8.68 -15.40 -26.83
C ALA A 451 -9.18 -15.85 -25.45
N ILE A 452 -9.01 -17.13 -25.10
CA ILE A 452 -9.44 -17.69 -23.82
C ILE A 452 -8.65 -17.06 -22.66
N ILE A 453 -7.33 -16.90 -22.81
CA ILE A 453 -6.48 -16.25 -21.80
C ILE A 453 -6.87 -14.78 -21.64
N ALA A 454 -7.09 -14.08 -22.76
CA ALA A 454 -7.47 -12.68 -22.77
C ALA A 454 -8.80 -12.45 -22.04
N GLU A 455 -9.81 -13.25 -22.34
CA GLU A 455 -11.14 -13.20 -21.72
C GLU A 455 -11.06 -13.57 -20.23
N THR A 456 -10.54 -14.76 -19.90
CA THR A 456 -10.45 -15.29 -18.53
C THR A 456 -9.69 -14.35 -17.58
N LEU A 457 -8.62 -13.72 -18.06
CA LEU A 457 -7.73 -12.91 -17.22
C LEU A 457 -7.93 -11.39 -17.37
N GLY A 458 -8.87 -10.96 -18.22
CA GLY A 458 -9.16 -9.54 -18.45
C GLY A 458 -8.06 -8.77 -19.18
N TYR A 459 -7.33 -9.42 -20.10
CA TYR A 459 -6.31 -8.79 -20.93
C TYR A 459 -6.87 -8.42 -22.31
N HIS A 460 -6.39 -7.31 -22.89
CA HIS A 460 -6.63 -7.05 -24.30
C HIS A 460 -5.94 -8.13 -25.16
N PRO A 461 -6.61 -8.73 -26.17
CA PRO A 461 -6.06 -9.83 -26.98
C PRO A 461 -4.66 -9.53 -27.56
N ALA A 462 -4.49 -8.36 -28.17
CA ALA A 462 -3.18 -7.90 -28.68
C ALA A 462 -2.05 -7.83 -27.65
N THR A 463 -2.36 -7.80 -26.34
CA THR A 463 -1.35 -7.91 -25.28
C THR A 463 -0.88 -9.34 -25.10
N ILE A 464 -1.81 -10.29 -25.11
CA ILE A 464 -1.50 -11.72 -25.02
C ILE A 464 -0.78 -12.20 -26.29
N GLU A 465 -1.20 -11.76 -27.48
CA GLU A 465 -0.52 -12.07 -28.75
C GLU A 465 0.95 -11.65 -28.74
N ARG A 466 1.24 -10.44 -28.26
CA ARG A 466 2.63 -9.97 -28.10
C ARG A 466 3.45 -10.83 -27.15
N HIS A 467 2.81 -11.41 -26.13
CA HIS A 467 3.47 -12.31 -25.20
C HIS A 467 3.70 -13.70 -25.82
N ALA A 468 2.69 -14.24 -26.51
CA ALA A 468 2.77 -15.52 -27.22
C ALA A 468 3.83 -15.49 -28.33
N ALA A 469 3.85 -14.46 -29.18
CA ALA A 469 4.83 -14.30 -30.25
C ALA A 469 6.28 -14.23 -29.71
N ALA A 470 6.48 -13.53 -28.58
CA ALA A 470 7.78 -13.45 -27.93
C ALA A 470 8.22 -14.78 -27.31
N SER A 471 7.28 -15.65 -26.94
CA SER A 471 7.56 -16.99 -26.42
C SER A 471 7.84 -18.00 -27.54
N SER A 472 7.13 -17.90 -28.67
CA SER A 472 7.40 -18.69 -29.88
C SER A 472 8.75 -18.33 -30.52
N ALA A 473 9.16 -17.06 -30.50
CA ALA A 473 10.46 -16.63 -31.01
C ALA A 473 11.63 -17.24 -30.21
N GLY A 474 11.53 -17.28 -28.87
CA GLY A 474 12.53 -17.94 -28.03
C GLY A 474 12.56 -19.46 -28.23
N TYR A 475 11.40 -20.09 -28.48
CA TYR A 475 11.34 -21.52 -28.82
C TYR A 475 11.99 -21.82 -30.18
N ALA A 476 11.79 -20.96 -31.19
CA ALA A 476 12.43 -21.11 -32.50
C ALA A 476 13.97 -20.94 -32.42
N GLU A 477 14.46 -19.99 -31.62
CA GLU A 477 15.90 -19.82 -31.36
C GLU A 477 16.51 -21.02 -30.60
N TYR A 478 15.77 -21.60 -29.65
CA TYR A 478 16.17 -22.82 -28.93
C TYR A 478 16.25 -24.04 -29.85
N ILE A 479 15.25 -24.25 -30.71
CA ILE A 479 15.25 -25.34 -31.70
C ILE A 479 16.38 -25.15 -32.72
N ALA A 480 16.66 -23.91 -33.15
CA ALA A 480 17.81 -23.62 -34.00
C ALA A 480 19.14 -23.98 -33.31
N ALA A 481 19.31 -23.63 -32.04
CA ALA A 481 20.51 -23.97 -31.27
C ALA A 481 20.69 -25.49 -31.04
N ILE A 482 19.60 -26.23 -30.85
CA ILE A 482 19.62 -27.71 -30.77
C ILE A 482 19.98 -28.36 -32.11
N ASN A 483 19.48 -27.80 -33.21
CA ASN A 483 19.78 -28.32 -34.55
C ASN A 483 21.23 -28.05 -34.96
N ASP A 484 21.82 -26.93 -34.54
CA ASP A 484 23.25 -26.64 -34.71
C ASP A 484 24.14 -27.60 -33.91
N THR A 485 23.77 -27.94 -32.67
CA THR A 485 24.53 -28.90 -31.84
C THR A 485 24.38 -30.36 -32.27
N ARG A 486 23.39 -30.68 -33.12
CA ARG A 486 23.23 -32.00 -33.75
C ARG A 486 23.87 -32.09 -35.14
N SER A 487 24.33 -30.97 -35.69
CA SER A 487 24.96 -30.86 -37.01
C SER A 487 26.50 -30.76 -36.94
N THR A 488 27.07 -30.84 -35.73
CA THR A 488 28.49 -31.04 -35.42
C THR A 488 28.68 -32.41 -34.79
#